data_AF-A0A7J3QXW3-F1
#
_entry.id   AF-A0A7J3QXW3-F1
#
_cell.length_a   1.000
_cell.length_b   1.000
_cell.length_c   1.000
_cell.angle_alpha   90.00
_cell.angle_beta   90.00
_cell.angle_gamma   90.00
#
_symmetry.space_group_name_H-M   'P 1'
#
loop_
_entity.id
_entity.type
_entity.pdbx_description
1 polymer ?
#
loop_
_entity_poly.entity_id
_entity_poly.type
_entity_poly.pdbx_seq_one_letter_code
_entity_poly.pdbx_strand_id
1 'polypeptide(L)'
;EPSFGLDRLVYVTLEYAYRVKEDRVILSFPRDVAPIQVGVYPLVSRDGLPEKAMQVYKLLVDEGFVAEYDEAGSIGRRYARADEAGIPLGITIDYQTLKDDTVTIRDRDTWKQVRNKIAVLPELLYRYFRNKISFEDLGEPLKE
;
A
#
# COMPACT_ATOMS: atom_id res chain seq x y z
N GLU A 1 26.32 -10.37 27.46
CA GLU A 1 25.66 -11.05 26.33
C GLU A 1 24.34 -10.32 26.06
N PRO A 2 24.11 -9.70 24.89
CA PRO A 2 22.83 -9.06 24.58
C PRO A 2 21.80 -10.13 24.19
N SER A 3 20.65 -10.14 24.86
CA SER A 3 19.52 -11.04 24.56
C SER A 3 18.27 -10.21 24.26
N PHE A 4 17.59 -10.51 23.15
CA PHE A 4 16.43 -9.78 22.67
C PHE A 4 15.21 -10.71 22.62
N GLY A 5 14.19 -10.42 23.42
CA GLY A 5 12.94 -11.17 23.42
C GLY A 5 12.03 -10.76 22.26
N LEU A 6 11.98 -11.56 21.20
CA LEU A 6 11.22 -11.26 19.98
C LEU A 6 9.74 -10.96 20.25
N ASP A 7 9.08 -11.74 21.11
CA ASP A 7 7.67 -11.57 21.43
C ASP A 7 7.38 -10.18 22.01
N ARG A 8 8.27 -9.70 22.90
CA ARG A 8 8.14 -8.37 23.50
C ARG A 8 8.43 -7.27 22.50
N LEU A 9 9.39 -7.48 21.59
CA LEU A 9 9.67 -6.52 20.52
C LEU A 9 8.49 -6.39 19.57
N VAL A 10 7.85 -7.50 19.18
CA VAL A 10 6.64 -7.49 18.36
C VAL A 10 5.50 -6.76 19.10
N TYR A 11 5.27 -7.08 20.37
CA TYR A 11 4.24 -6.41 21.19
C TYR A 11 4.48 -4.90 21.27
N VAL A 12 5.70 -4.47 21.58
CA VAL A 12 6.06 -3.04 21.65
C VAL A 12 5.91 -2.36 20.29
N THR A 13 6.25 -3.05 19.20
CA THR A 13 6.10 -2.52 17.84
C THR A 13 4.62 -2.30 17.50
N LEU A 14 3.75 -3.24 17.87
CA LEU A 14 2.29 -3.09 17.71
C LEU A 14 1.74 -1.91 18.51
N GLU A 15 2.09 -1.81 19.79
CA GLU A 15 1.66 -0.69 20.63
C GLU A 15 2.13 0.66 20.09
N TYR A 16 3.38 0.76 19.63
CA TYR A 16 3.91 2.01 19.09
C TYR A 16 3.32 2.38 17.73
N ALA A 17 2.99 1.38 16.91
CA ALA A 17 2.36 1.59 15.61
C ALA A 17 0.87 1.96 15.73
N TYR A 18 0.18 1.52 16.79
CA TYR A 18 -1.26 1.72 16.95
C TYR A 18 -1.63 3.21 17.01
N ARG A 19 -2.52 3.63 16.12
CA ARG A 19 -3.10 4.98 16.06
C ARG A 19 -4.58 4.92 15.71
N VAL A 20 -5.31 5.95 16.11
CA VAL A 20 -6.70 6.18 15.69
C VAL A 20 -6.76 7.50 14.93
N LYS A 21 -7.24 7.47 13.69
CA LYS A 21 -7.44 8.63 12.82
C LYS A 21 -8.86 8.60 12.29
N GLU A 22 -9.66 9.63 12.61
CA GLU A 22 -11.07 9.73 12.21
C GLU A 22 -11.86 8.43 12.50
N ASP A 23 -11.78 7.95 13.75
CA ASP A 23 -12.41 6.72 14.23
C ASP A 23 -11.95 5.41 13.55
N ARG A 24 -10.88 5.46 12.75
CA ARG A 24 -10.26 4.27 12.14
C ARG A 24 -8.95 3.93 12.82
N VAL A 25 -8.78 2.64 13.10
CA VAL A 25 -7.51 2.09 13.58
C VAL A 25 -6.52 2.03 12.42
N ILE A 26 -5.29 2.46 12.69
CA ILE A 26 -4.15 2.38 11.77
C ILE A 26 -2.97 1.78 12.52
N LEU A 27 -2.31 0.77 11.94
CA LEU A 27 -1.01 0.33 12.39
C LEU A 27 0.08 1.05 11.60
N SER A 28 0.56 2.16 12.16
CA SER A 28 1.58 3.05 11.60
C SER A 28 3.00 2.45 11.69
N PHE A 29 3.19 1.23 11.15
CA PHE A 29 4.50 0.60 11.10
C PHE A 29 5.48 1.38 10.21
N PRO A 30 6.75 1.54 10.63
CA PRO A 30 7.81 1.89 9.70
C PRO A 30 7.82 0.92 8.51
N ARG A 31 8.03 1.44 7.29
CA ARG A 31 7.96 0.63 6.06
C ARG A 31 8.93 -0.56 6.01
N ASP A 32 9.99 -0.54 6.82
CA ASP A 32 11.00 -1.61 6.89
C ASP A 32 10.54 -2.81 7.75
N VAL A 33 9.51 -2.62 8.58
CA VAL A 33 8.97 -3.66 9.48
C VAL A 33 7.49 -3.93 9.24
N ALA A 34 6.89 -3.29 8.23
CA ALA A 34 5.52 -3.56 7.85
C ALA A 34 5.38 -5.02 7.37
N PRO A 35 4.36 -5.76 7.85
CA PRO A 35 4.23 -7.19 7.53
C PRO A 35 3.92 -7.44 6.05
N ILE A 36 3.21 -6.50 5.42
CA ILE A 36 2.87 -6.49 4.01
C ILE A 36 3.29 -5.11 3.48
N GLN A 37 3.98 -5.08 2.35
CA GLN A 37 4.54 -3.86 1.80
C GLN A 37 3.50 -3.09 0.99
N VAL A 38 2.72 -3.76 0.16
CA VAL A 38 1.83 -3.09 -0.79
C VAL A 38 0.51 -3.83 -0.92
N GLY A 39 -0.62 -3.12 -0.90
CA GLY A 39 -1.91 -3.70 -1.24
C GLY A 39 -2.39 -3.24 -2.61
N VAL A 40 -3.10 -4.10 -3.35
CA VAL A 40 -3.59 -3.82 -4.70
C VAL A 40 -5.10 -3.99 -4.75
N TYR A 41 -5.80 -2.93 -5.16
CA TYR A 41 -7.26 -2.83 -5.07
C TYR A 41 -7.87 -2.32 -6.38
N PRO A 42 -8.84 -3.02 -6.99
CA PRO A 42 -9.65 -2.40 -8.04
C PRO A 42 -10.58 -1.35 -7.42
N LEU A 43 -10.85 -0.23 -8.09
CA LEU A 43 -11.75 0.80 -7.54
C LEU A 43 -13.16 0.24 -7.28
N VAL A 44 -13.64 -0.61 -8.21
CA VAL A 44 -14.86 -1.39 -8.08
C VAL A 44 -14.62 -2.80 -8.63
N SER A 45 -15.37 -3.78 -8.13
CA SER A 45 -15.20 -5.19 -8.50
C SER A 45 -15.96 -5.56 -9.78
N ARG A 46 -15.73 -4.79 -10.86
CA ARG A 46 -16.37 -4.96 -12.17
C ARG A 46 -15.59 -4.21 -13.26
N ASP A 47 -16.10 -4.26 -14.48
CA ASP A 47 -15.66 -3.44 -15.62
C ASP A 47 -14.19 -3.65 -16.03
N GLY A 48 -13.64 -4.85 -15.81
CA GLY A 48 -12.24 -5.16 -16.17
C GLY A 48 -11.19 -4.67 -15.16
N LEU A 49 -11.60 -3.93 -14.11
CA LEU A 49 -10.69 -3.44 -13.08
C LEU A 49 -10.09 -4.56 -12.22
N PRO A 50 -10.87 -5.58 -11.78
CA PRO A 50 -10.30 -6.72 -11.05
C PRO A 50 -9.19 -7.45 -11.80
N GLU A 51 -9.38 -7.66 -13.10
CA GLU A 51 -8.44 -8.35 -13.97
C GLU A 51 -7.14 -7.55 -14.10
N LYS A 52 -7.25 -6.24 -14.32
CA LYS A 52 -6.08 -5.35 -14.36
C LYS A 52 -5.38 -5.26 -13.00
N ALA A 53 -6.13 -5.23 -11.90
CA ALA A 53 -5.58 -5.27 -10.54
C ALA A 53 -4.86 -6.58 -10.24
N MET A 54 -5.40 -7.72 -10.67
CA MET A 54 -4.73 -9.01 -10.56
C MET A 54 -3.44 -9.07 -11.37
N GLN A 55 -3.38 -8.42 -12.55
CA GLN A 55 -2.14 -8.30 -13.33
C GLN A 55 -1.08 -7.47 -12.60
N VAL A 56 -1.45 -6.31 -12.04
CA VAL A 56 -0.52 -5.47 -11.28
C VAL A 56 -0.07 -6.17 -10.00
N TYR A 57 -0.97 -6.88 -9.31
CA TYR A 57 -0.63 -7.70 -8.15
C TYR A 57 0.43 -8.74 -8.49
N LYS A 58 0.22 -9.53 -9.56
CA LYS A 58 1.18 -10.55 -10.01
C LYS A 58 2.53 -9.93 -10.39
N LEU A 59 2.52 -8.81 -11.12
CA LEU A 59 3.73 -8.05 -11.44
C LEU A 59 4.54 -7.73 -10.16
N LEU A 60 3.89 -7.21 -9.12
CA LEU A 60 4.58 -6.86 -7.88
C LEU A 60 5.10 -8.09 -7.12
N VAL A 61 4.33 -9.18 -7.10
CA VAL A 61 4.78 -10.44 -6.48
C VAL A 61 5.99 -11.02 -7.23
N ASP A 62 5.96 -11.02 -8.57
CA ASP A 62 7.06 -11.51 -9.41
C ASP A 62 8.33 -10.66 -9.24
N GLU A 63 8.17 -9.37 -8.98
CA GLU A 63 9.26 -8.45 -8.63
C GLU A 63 9.76 -8.60 -7.17
N GLY A 64 9.15 -9.50 -6.38
CA GLY A 64 9.61 -9.84 -5.03
C GLY A 64 9.01 -9.01 -3.89
N PHE A 65 7.96 -8.22 -4.15
CA PHE A 65 7.26 -7.49 -3.10
C PHE A 65 6.29 -8.39 -2.32
N VAL A 66 6.21 -8.18 -1.01
CA VAL A 66 5.15 -8.76 -0.19
C VAL A 66 3.87 -7.97 -0.43
N ALA A 67 3.02 -8.47 -1.33
CA ALA A 67 1.80 -7.80 -1.75
C ALA A 67 0.53 -8.53 -1.32
N GLU A 68 -0.55 -7.78 -1.11
CA GLU A 68 -1.90 -8.30 -0.88
C GLU A 68 -2.86 -7.81 -1.98
N TYR A 69 -3.79 -8.67 -2.40
CA TYR A 69 -4.87 -8.31 -3.31
C TYR A 69 -6.21 -8.38 -2.58
N ASP A 70 -7.02 -7.32 -2.67
CA ASP A 70 -8.35 -7.27 -2.08
C ASP A 70 -9.36 -6.60 -3.01
N GLU A 71 -10.44 -7.31 -3.31
CA GLU A 71 -11.57 -6.82 -4.09
C GLU A 71 -12.91 -6.84 -3.33
N ALA A 72 -12.90 -7.18 -2.03
CA ALA A 72 -14.13 -7.29 -1.27
C ALA A 72 -14.62 -5.92 -0.75
N GLY A 73 -15.93 -5.68 -0.81
CA GLY A 73 -16.54 -4.43 -0.33
C GLY A 73 -16.15 -3.18 -1.13
N SER A 74 -16.48 -2.00 -0.60
CA SER A 74 -16.11 -0.72 -1.22
C SER A 74 -14.62 -0.40 -1.02
N ILE A 75 -14.04 0.43 -1.89
CA ILE A 75 -12.63 0.86 -1.79
C ILE A 75 -12.27 1.40 -0.39
N GLY A 76 -13.18 2.14 0.24
CA GLY A 76 -12.97 2.65 1.61
C GLY A 76 -12.87 1.56 2.67
N ARG A 77 -13.59 0.44 2.54
CA ARG A 77 -13.47 -0.71 3.45
C ARG A 77 -12.17 -1.47 3.24
N ARG A 78 -11.68 -1.53 2.00
CA ARG A 78 -10.38 -2.14 1.67
C ARG A 78 -9.23 -1.35 2.26
N TYR A 79 -9.27 -0.03 2.08
CA TYR A 79 -8.32 0.87 2.75
C TYR A 79 -8.37 0.75 4.28
N ALA A 80 -9.56 0.67 4.89
CA ALA A 80 -9.66 0.48 6.33
C ALA A 80 -8.97 -0.81 6.81
N ARG A 81 -9.24 -1.95 6.15
CA ARG A 81 -8.58 -3.23 6.49
C ARG A 81 -7.06 -3.16 6.27
N ALA A 82 -6.62 -2.53 5.20
CA ALA A 82 -5.20 -2.36 4.91
C ALA A 82 -4.49 -1.46 5.92
N ASP A 83 -5.13 -0.35 6.31
CA ASP A 83 -4.64 0.57 7.32
C ASP A 83 -4.56 -0.13 8.69
N GLU A 84 -5.57 -0.93 9.04
CA GLU A 84 -5.60 -1.79 10.24
C GLU A 84 -4.51 -2.87 10.22
N ALA A 85 -4.20 -3.45 9.06
CA ALA A 85 -3.10 -4.40 8.89
C ALA A 85 -1.71 -3.72 8.80
N GLY A 86 -1.68 -2.39 8.67
CA GLY A 86 -0.48 -1.59 8.62
C GLY A 86 0.26 -1.60 7.28
N ILE A 87 -0.44 -1.91 6.18
CA ILE A 87 0.11 -1.88 4.82
C ILE A 87 0.45 -0.43 4.45
N PRO A 88 1.74 -0.08 4.21
CA PRO A 88 2.16 1.31 4.07
C PRO A 88 1.66 1.95 2.77
N LEU A 89 1.56 1.19 1.67
CA LEU A 89 1.13 1.69 0.36
C LEU A 89 -0.06 0.90 -0.20
N GLY A 90 -1.09 1.62 -0.65
CA GLY A 90 -2.21 1.06 -1.42
C GLY A 90 -2.14 1.46 -2.89
N ILE A 91 -2.24 0.49 -3.80
CA ILE A 91 -2.25 0.68 -5.25
C ILE A 91 -3.69 0.48 -5.73
N THR A 92 -4.31 1.53 -6.25
CA THR A 92 -5.67 1.47 -6.76
C THR A 92 -5.71 1.52 -8.28
N ILE A 93 -6.45 0.57 -8.84
CA ILE A 93 -6.71 0.43 -10.26
C ILE A 93 -8.10 1.01 -10.54
N ASP A 94 -8.14 2.09 -11.30
CA ASP A 94 -9.37 2.80 -11.63
C ASP A 94 -9.59 2.89 -13.14
N TYR A 95 -10.67 3.55 -13.54
CA TYR A 95 -11.02 3.68 -14.95
C TYR A 95 -9.98 4.45 -15.77
N GLN A 96 -9.15 5.28 -15.15
CA GLN A 96 -8.04 5.94 -15.84
C GLN A 96 -6.93 4.92 -16.14
N THR A 97 -6.66 3.98 -15.23
CA THR A 97 -5.71 2.88 -15.47
C THR A 97 -5.98 2.12 -16.76
N LEU A 98 -7.24 1.84 -17.08
CA LEU A 98 -7.61 1.13 -18.31
C LEU A 98 -7.33 1.93 -19.59
N LYS A 99 -7.10 3.24 -19.49
CA LYS A 99 -6.87 4.14 -20.62
C LYS A 99 -5.39 4.46 -20.82
N ASP A 100 -4.63 4.60 -19.73
CA ASP A 100 -3.27 5.15 -19.78
C ASP A 100 -2.22 4.35 -19.00
N ASP A 101 -2.58 3.18 -18.47
CA ASP A 101 -1.70 2.32 -17.66
C ASP A 101 -1.04 3.06 -16.47
N THR A 102 -1.77 4.01 -15.88
CA THR A 102 -1.38 4.66 -14.61
C THR A 102 -2.16 4.10 -13.42
N VAL A 103 -1.56 4.14 -12.24
CA VAL A 103 -2.18 3.70 -10.98
C VAL A 103 -2.13 4.81 -9.95
N THR A 104 -3.11 4.78 -9.05
CA THR A 104 -3.12 5.63 -7.86
C THR A 104 -2.36 4.92 -6.74
N ILE A 105 -1.42 5.62 -6.11
CA ILE A 105 -0.64 5.15 -4.97
C ILE A 105 -1.07 5.98 -3.76
N ARG A 106 -1.59 5.32 -2.72
CA ARG A 106 -2.07 5.94 -1.48
C ARG A 106 -1.14 5.61 -0.32
N ASP A 107 -0.81 6.64 0.45
CA ASP A 107 -0.08 6.51 1.71
C ASP A 107 -1.02 6.16 2.87
N ARG A 108 -0.65 5.19 3.69
CA ARG A 108 -1.42 4.75 4.86
C ARG A 108 -1.62 5.84 5.91
N ASP A 109 -0.57 6.58 6.26
CA ASP A 109 -0.59 7.47 7.43
C ASP A 109 -1.25 8.81 7.09
N THR A 110 -0.89 9.37 5.94
CA THR A 110 -1.37 10.68 5.49
C THR A 110 -2.67 10.59 4.71
N TRP A 111 -2.98 9.45 4.08
CA TRP A 111 -4.06 9.26 3.10
C TRP A 111 -3.91 10.08 1.82
N LYS A 112 -2.74 10.70 1.61
CA LYS A 112 -2.41 11.36 0.37
C LYS A 112 -2.33 10.35 -0.76
N GLN A 113 -2.60 10.82 -1.97
CA GLN A 113 -2.60 10.01 -3.18
C GLN A 113 -1.74 10.67 -4.25
N VAL A 114 -0.93 9.86 -4.90
CA VAL A 114 -0.14 10.25 -6.08
C VAL A 114 -0.45 9.30 -7.24
N ARG A 115 -0.19 9.71 -8.47
CA ARG A 115 -0.39 8.90 -9.66
C ARG A 115 0.92 8.71 -10.42
N ASN A 116 1.15 7.48 -10.87
CA ASN A 116 2.30 7.15 -11.73
C ASN A 116 2.00 5.98 -12.66
N LYS A 117 2.87 5.75 -13.64
CA LYS A 117 2.75 4.65 -14.61
C LYS A 117 3.09 3.31 -13.97
N ILE A 118 2.35 2.26 -14.35
CA ILE A 118 2.64 0.87 -13.93
C ILE A 118 4.07 0.46 -14.30
N ALA A 119 4.55 0.89 -15.48
CA ALA A 119 5.86 0.50 -16.00
C ALA A 119 7.06 0.88 -15.11
N VAL A 120 6.94 1.94 -14.31
CA VAL A 120 8.02 2.40 -13.40
C VAL A 120 7.75 2.02 -11.94
N LEU A 121 6.61 1.39 -11.66
CA LEU A 121 6.16 1.11 -10.31
C LEU A 121 7.14 0.23 -9.51
N PRO A 122 7.69 -0.89 -10.04
CA PRO A 122 8.63 -1.71 -9.29
C PRO A 122 9.87 -0.94 -8.83
N GLU A 123 10.51 -0.19 -9.73
CA GLU A 123 11.71 0.60 -9.42
C GLU A 123 11.43 1.67 -8.34
N LEU A 124 10.30 2.36 -8.45
CA LEU A 124 9.90 3.36 -7.44
C LEU A 124 9.68 2.71 -6.07
N LEU A 125 8.99 1.57 -6.03
CA LEU A 125 8.77 0.85 -4.78
C LEU A 125 10.09 0.36 -4.18
N TYR A 126 11.01 -0.16 -4.98
CA TYR A 126 12.36 -0.54 -4.53
C TYR A 126 13.08 0.64 -3.86
N ARG A 127 13.08 1.81 -4.49
CA ARG A 127 13.69 3.02 -3.93
C ARG A 127 12.98 3.48 -2.66
N TYR A 128 11.65 3.41 -2.62
CA TYR A 128 10.86 3.78 -1.45
C TYR A 128 11.15 2.88 -0.25
N PHE A 129 11.08 1.56 -0.41
CA PHE A 129 11.36 0.61 0.68
C PHE A 129 12.82 0.54 1.10
N ARG A 130 13.77 1.02 0.26
CA ARG A 130 15.17 1.21 0.65
C ARG A 130 15.47 2.59 1.24
N ASN A 131 14.43 3.34 1.61
CA ASN A 131 14.53 4.70 2.15
C ASN A 131 15.35 5.67 1.25
N LYS A 132 15.30 5.49 -0.07
CA LYS A 132 16.00 6.35 -1.04
C LYS A 132 15.14 7.52 -1.54
N ILE A 133 13.83 7.41 -1.38
CA ILE A 133 12.84 8.42 -1.77
C ILE A 133 11.70 8.49 -0.75
N SER A 134 11.00 9.62 -0.71
CA SER A 134 9.79 9.80 0.10
C SER A 134 8.54 9.40 -0.67
N PHE A 135 7.37 9.54 -0.03
CA PHE A 135 6.10 9.25 -0.69
C PHE A 135 5.81 10.22 -1.84
N GLU A 136 6.16 11.49 -1.68
CA GLU A 136 5.93 12.54 -2.67
C GLU A 136 6.69 12.28 -3.99
N ASP A 137 7.79 11.55 -3.94
CA ASP A 137 8.57 11.16 -5.12
C ASP A 137 7.94 10.01 -5.92
N LEU A 138 6.91 9.35 -5.39
CA LEU A 138 6.27 8.20 -6.04
C LEU A 138 5.38 8.59 -7.23
N GLY A 139 5.04 9.87 -7.40
CA GLY A 139 4.26 10.32 -8.53
C GLY A 139 3.71 11.73 -8.39
N GLU A 140 2.84 12.10 -9.32
CA GLU A 140 2.19 13.40 -9.30
C GLU A 140 1.02 13.40 -8.30
N PRO A 141 0.90 14.38 -7.39
CA PRO A 141 -0.22 14.46 -6.48
C PRO A 141 -1.56 14.50 -7.21
N LEU A 142 -2.50 13.65 -6.79
CA LEU A 142 -3.88 13.76 -7.22
C LEU A 142 -4.51 14.96 -6.53
N LYS A 143 -4.95 15.95 -7.32
CA LYS A 143 -5.72 17.08 -6.80
C LYS A 143 -7.08 16.57 -6.34
N GLU A 144 -7.49 16.99 -5.14
CA GLU A 144 -8.83 16.74 -4.58
C GLU A 144 -9.94 17.27 -5.51
#